data_AF-A0A849QTK5-F1
#
_entry.id   AF-A0A849QTK5-F1
#
_cell.length_a   1.000
_cell.length_b   1.000
_cell.length_c   1.000
_cell.angle_alpha   90.00
_cell.angle_beta   90.00
_cell.angle_gamma   90.00
#
_symmetry.space_group_name_H-M   'P 1'
#
loop_
_entity.id
_entity.type
_entity.pdbx_description
1 polymer ?
#
loop_
_entity_poly.entity_id
_entity_poly.type
_entity_poly.pdbx_seq_one_letter_code
_entity_poly.pdbx_strand_id
1 'polypeptide(L)'
;MKKDENEHKEIKPLIISAGEHQKIAIIADVHANLHALNTVMDDARGRGVELFLNAGDFLGYGAFPDEVVQKLSSENVLSIIGNYDLKVLRKEKKKKGGKIKKQKQISFDFAGENLSETSIRFLCSLDREMRIRIGDKSLLMVHGSPESEEEPLTPSTSEERLSELASVAGADIVIIGHSHRQFKREVDGVTFINPGSVGRPDDGDRRANYAILNTNSFYVDFIKLDYDVEGAADSIRASWLPENFAQMLLRGVSLDTIFEDEEAKMKKSGKKEEGYEKRVEQIREIARKYDPDPEHSDTVRRLALELFDKLSDLHSLGEEERYWLECAAILHDIGWSQGPKGHHKSSLKLILNEQEFPFTSDERYLIGSIARYHRKANPKNSHFHFAALSPKNKAKVRVLASFIRIADGLDASHSAVVTDFNLKIESDSVTLDCFVSDDTSLESESILKKKDLFESVVRRKLIVQWRQKN
;
A
#
# COMPACT_ATOMS: atom_id res chain seq x y z
N MET A 1 23.19 -18.27 18.86
CA MET A 1 24.59 -18.42 19.33
C MET A 1 25.00 -17.12 19.99
N LYS A 2 25.39 -17.16 21.26
CA LYS A 2 26.10 -16.07 21.91
C LYS A 2 27.50 -15.98 21.28
N LYS A 3 27.90 -14.79 20.84
CA LYS A 3 29.28 -14.34 20.83
C LYS A 3 29.28 -12.88 21.25
N ASP A 4 29.37 -12.68 22.56
CA ASP A 4 30.22 -11.62 23.10
C ASP A 4 31.66 -12.06 22.80
N GLU A 5 32.35 -11.29 21.98
CA GLU A 5 33.81 -11.18 21.90
C GLU A 5 34.08 -9.95 21.03
N ASN A 6 34.13 -8.80 21.69
CA ASN A 6 34.59 -7.53 21.14
C ASN A 6 36.13 -7.61 21.02
N GLU A 7 36.63 -8.48 20.15
CA GLU A 7 37.98 -8.34 19.62
C GLU A 7 37.93 -7.18 18.62
N HIS A 8 38.51 -6.03 18.99
CA HIS A 8 38.78 -4.93 18.06
C HIS A 8 39.73 -5.44 16.97
N LYS A 9 39.15 -6.08 15.95
CA LYS A 9 39.83 -6.41 14.71
C LYS A 9 40.23 -5.07 14.09
N GLU A 10 41.52 -4.79 14.03
CA GLU A 10 42.03 -3.55 13.44
C GLU A 10 41.61 -3.50 11.96
N ILE A 11 40.62 -2.66 11.63
CA ILE A 11 40.09 -2.54 10.27
C ILE A 11 41.10 -1.75 9.46
N LYS A 12 41.89 -2.47 8.65
CA LYS A 12 42.87 -1.86 7.76
C LYS A 12 42.13 -1.08 6.66
N PRO A 13 42.58 0.14 6.33
CA PRO A 13 41.94 0.93 5.30
C PRO A 13 42.14 0.32 3.91
N LEU A 14 41.09 0.32 3.10
CA LEU A 14 41.20 0.09 1.66
C LEU A 14 41.88 1.30 1.03
N ILE A 15 42.87 1.07 0.16
CA ILE A 15 43.61 2.14 -0.51
C ILE A 15 43.07 2.26 -1.93
N ILE A 16 42.54 3.43 -2.27
CA ILE A 16 42.20 3.81 -3.63
C ILE A 16 43.26 4.79 -4.10
N SER A 17 43.93 4.48 -5.21
CA SER A 17 45.03 5.30 -5.70
C SER A 17 44.51 6.66 -6.18
N ALA A 18 45.29 7.71 -5.95
CA ALA A 18 44.91 9.04 -6.41
C ALA A 18 44.74 9.05 -7.94
N GLY A 19 43.58 9.50 -8.43
CA GLY A 19 43.25 9.53 -9.85
C GLY A 19 42.75 8.22 -10.46
N GLU A 20 42.69 7.11 -9.70
CA GLU A 20 42.14 5.82 -10.15
C GLU A 20 40.67 5.92 -10.53
N HIS A 21 39.88 6.60 -9.69
CA HIS A 21 38.51 6.97 -10.00
C HIS A 21 38.32 8.46 -9.74
N GLN A 22 38.05 9.25 -10.79
CA GLN A 22 37.84 10.70 -10.64
C GLN A 22 36.50 11.05 -9.96
N LYS A 23 35.50 10.18 -10.11
CA LYS A 23 34.17 10.33 -9.56
C LYS A 23 33.72 9.01 -8.94
N ILE A 24 33.25 9.09 -7.70
CA ILE A 24 32.71 7.97 -6.96
C ILE A 24 31.25 8.29 -6.61
N ALA A 25 30.31 7.40 -6.91
CA ALA A 25 28.94 7.56 -6.46
C ALA A 25 28.79 7.06 -5.03
N ILE A 26 28.09 7.82 -4.20
CA ILE A 26 27.72 7.45 -2.84
C ILE A 26 26.22 7.21 -2.85
N ILE A 27 25.81 6.01 -2.46
CA ILE A 27 24.42 5.57 -2.34
C ILE A 27 24.17 5.02 -0.93
N ALA A 28 22.91 5.04 -0.50
CA ALA A 28 22.45 4.44 0.75
C ALA A 28 20.94 4.17 0.66
N ASP A 29 20.44 3.35 1.58
CA ASP A 29 19.01 3.20 1.84
C ASP A 29 18.23 2.85 0.54
N VAL A 30 18.62 1.75 -0.10
CA VAL A 30 17.98 1.23 -1.33
C VAL A 30 16.65 0.55 -1.02
N HIS A 31 16.49 -0.05 0.16
CA HIS A 31 15.21 -0.59 0.65
C HIS A 31 14.49 -1.54 -0.33
N ALA A 32 15.23 -2.40 -1.03
CA ALA A 32 14.74 -3.36 -2.02
C ALA A 32 13.98 -2.71 -3.22
N ASN A 33 14.23 -1.42 -3.49
CA ASN A 33 13.63 -0.68 -4.60
C ASN A 33 14.53 -0.74 -5.85
N LEU A 34 14.39 -1.82 -6.62
CA LEU A 34 15.20 -2.08 -7.82
C LEU A 34 15.00 -1.02 -8.91
N HIS A 35 13.79 -0.45 -9.05
CA HIS A 35 13.49 0.60 -10.03
C HIS A 35 14.32 1.86 -9.79
N ALA A 36 14.33 2.33 -8.54
CA ALA A 36 15.15 3.46 -8.13
C ALA A 36 16.65 3.16 -8.27
N LEU A 37 17.09 1.97 -7.83
CA LEU A 37 18.49 1.57 -7.92
C LEU A 37 19.00 1.54 -9.37
N ASN A 38 18.24 0.94 -10.29
CA ASN A 38 18.62 0.91 -11.70
C ASN A 38 18.79 2.33 -12.25
N THR A 39 17.82 3.21 -11.98
CA THR A 39 17.84 4.61 -12.43
C THR A 39 19.07 5.36 -11.90
N VAL A 40 19.39 5.21 -10.61
CA VAL A 40 20.56 5.84 -9.98
C VAL A 40 21.87 5.31 -10.57
N MET A 41 22.01 3.98 -10.69
CA MET A 41 23.25 3.40 -11.22
C MET A 41 23.48 3.77 -12.69
N ASP A 42 22.42 3.84 -13.50
CA ASP A 42 22.51 4.18 -14.91
C ASP A 42 22.87 5.66 -15.10
N ASP A 43 22.25 6.58 -14.34
CA ASP A 43 22.62 8.00 -14.36
C ASP A 43 24.06 8.22 -13.86
N ALA A 44 24.47 7.57 -12.77
CA ALA A 44 25.84 7.67 -12.25
C ALA A 44 26.88 7.19 -13.27
N ARG A 45 26.64 6.04 -13.92
CA ARG A 45 27.50 5.54 -15.00
C ARG A 45 27.53 6.51 -16.19
N GLY A 46 26.40 7.08 -16.56
CA GLY A 46 26.32 8.13 -17.60
C GLY A 46 27.14 9.38 -17.27
N ARG A 47 27.41 9.65 -15.99
CA ARG A 47 28.28 10.74 -15.52
C ARG A 47 29.76 10.37 -15.40
N GLY A 48 30.12 9.15 -15.81
CA GLY A 48 31.48 8.62 -15.76
C GLY A 48 31.89 8.07 -14.39
N VAL A 49 30.93 7.64 -13.57
CA VAL A 49 31.23 6.92 -12.33
C VAL A 49 31.52 5.45 -12.64
N GLU A 50 32.64 4.96 -12.12
CA GLU A 50 33.04 3.56 -12.22
C GLU A 50 32.93 2.81 -10.89
N LEU A 51 33.08 3.52 -9.76
CA LEU A 51 33.05 2.97 -8.41
C LEU A 51 31.88 3.53 -7.59
N PHE A 52 31.20 2.65 -6.86
CA PHE A 52 30.12 3.00 -5.95
C PHE A 52 30.50 2.67 -4.49
N LEU A 53 30.13 3.57 -3.58
CA LEU A 53 30.14 3.36 -2.14
C LEU A 53 28.69 3.25 -1.65
N ASN A 54 28.34 2.14 -1.05
CA ASN A 54 27.01 1.88 -0.52
C ASN A 54 27.02 1.83 1.02
N ALA A 55 26.37 2.81 1.63
CA ALA A 55 26.32 2.95 3.09
C ALA A 55 25.25 2.09 3.78
N GLY A 56 24.83 0.98 3.14
CA GLY A 56 23.94 -0.03 3.72
C GLY A 56 22.44 0.21 3.45
N ASP A 57 21.62 -0.66 4.06
CA ASP A 57 20.17 -0.77 3.88
C ASP A 57 19.80 -1.13 2.43
N PHE A 58 20.31 -2.29 2.02
CA PHE A 58 19.92 -2.96 0.77
C PHE A 58 18.46 -3.37 0.84
N LEU A 59 18.05 -3.92 1.98
CA LEU A 59 16.74 -4.51 2.24
C LEU A 59 15.80 -3.51 2.89
N GLY A 60 14.50 -3.76 2.76
CA GLY A 60 13.47 -2.89 3.31
C GLY A 60 12.10 -3.18 2.76
N TYR A 61 11.37 -2.14 2.39
CA TYR A 61 9.95 -2.20 2.05
C TYR A 61 9.66 -2.54 0.58
N GLY A 62 10.68 -2.55 -0.28
CA GLY A 62 10.56 -2.82 -1.70
C GLY A 62 10.39 -4.31 -2.04
N ALA A 63 10.00 -4.55 -3.29
CA ALA A 63 9.57 -5.86 -3.77
C ALA A 63 10.70 -6.79 -4.25
N PHE A 64 11.93 -6.29 -4.38
CA PHE A 64 13.03 -6.97 -5.06
C PHE A 64 14.29 -7.11 -4.18
N PRO A 65 14.21 -7.83 -3.04
CA PRO A 65 15.32 -7.93 -2.10
C PRO A 65 16.54 -8.63 -2.71
N ASP A 66 16.36 -9.74 -3.41
CA ASP A 66 17.48 -10.53 -3.94
C ASP A 66 18.16 -9.84 -5.11
N GLU A 67 17.38 -9.27 -6.03
CA GLU A 67 17.89 -8.58 -7.21
C GLU A 67 18.70 -7.34 -6.82
N VAL A 68 18.29 -6.61 -5.79
CA VAL A 68 19.06 -5.49 -5.24
C VAL A 68 20.39 -5.97 -4.66
N VAL A 69 20.38 -7.04 -3.87
CA VAL A 69 21.62 -7.59 -3.30
C VAL A 69 22.55 -8.10 -4.39
N GLN A 70 22.05 -8.88 -5.35
CA GLN A 70 22.84 -9.38 -6.47
C GLN A 70 23.46 -8.24 -7.30
N LYS A 71 22.70 -7.17 -7.54
CA LYS A 71 23.19 -6.02 -8.31
C LYS A 71 24.30 -5.27 -7.57
N LEU A 72 24.16 -5.13 -6.25
CA LEU A 72 25.13 -4.44 -5.41
C LEU A 72 26.30 -5.34 -4.96
N SER A 73 26.23 -6.65 -5.18
CA SER A 73 27.35 -7.57 -4.94
C SER A 73 28.38 -7.61 -6.09
N SER A 74 28.27 -6.71 -7.08
CA SER A 74 29.22 -6.62 -8.18
C SER A 74 30.60 -6.06 -7.75
N GLU A 75 31.65 -6.36 -8.52
CA GLU A 75 33.05 -5.99 -8.20
C GLU A 75 33.32 -4.48 -8.03
N ASN A 76 32.42 -3.62 -8.52
CA ASN A 76 32.59 -2.16 -8.50
C ASN A 76 31.67 -1.45 -7.48
N VAL A 77 31.22 -2.16 -6.45
CA VAL A 77 30.42 -1.59 -5.36
C VAL A 77 31.03 -2.01 -4.03
N LEU A 78 31.58 -1.04 -3.29
CA LEU A 78 32.04 -1.25 -1.93
C LEU A 78 30.89 -0.96 -0.98
N SER A 79 30.50 -1.94 -0.18
CA SER A 79 29.32 -1.84 0.69
C SER A 79 29.65 -2.14 2.14
N ILE A 80 28.90 -1.50 3.03
CA ILE A 80 28.75 -1.92 4.43
C ILE A 80 27.33 -2.43 4.66
N ILE A 81 27.12 -3.15 5.76
CA ILE A 81 25.79 -3.63 6.15
C ILE A 81 24.99 -2.56 6.89
N GLY A 82 23.71 -2.39 6.55
CA GLY A 82 22.78 -1.50 7.23
C GLY A 82 21.99 -2.17 8.35
N ASN A 83 21.22 -1.38 9.09
CA ASN A 83 20.47 -1.91 10.23
C ASN A 83 19.22 -2.69 9.80
N TYR A 84 18.60 -2.38 8.65
CA TYR A 84 17.51 -3.19 8.08
C TYR A 84 18.04 -4.55 7.63
N ASP A 85 19.21 -4.57 7.01
CA ASP A 85 19.86 -5.81 6.56
C ASP A 85 20.13 -6.75 7.74
N LEU A 86 20.69 -6.21 8.83
CA LEU A 86 20.94 -6.95 10.07
C LEU A 86 19.65 -7.50 10.70
N LYS A 87 18.54 -6.75 10.66
CA LYS A 87 17.24 -7.18 11.20
C LYS A 87 16.69 -8.39 10.43
N VAL A 88 16.84 -8.39 9.10
CA VAL A 88 16.47 -9.53 8.25
C VAL A 88 17.36 -10.74 8.56
N LEU A 89 18.69 -10.58 8.52
CA LEU A 89 19.63 -11.69 8.74
C LEU A 89 19.50 -12.35 10.13
N ARG A 90 19.25 -11.55 11.16
CA ARG A 90 19.06 -12.04 12.54
C ARG A 90 17.73 -12.78 12.73
N LYS A 91 16.82 -12.72 11.75
CA LYS A 91 15.44 -13.20 11.86
C LYS A 91 14.80 -12.68 13.15
N GLU A 92 14.91 -11.37 13.40
CA GLU A 92 14.38 -10.77 14.62
C GLU A 92 12.92 -11.21 14.80
N LYS A 93 12.62 -11.89 15.91
CA LYS A 93 11.28 -12.44 16.16
C LYS A 93 10.26 -11.32 16.29
N LYS A 94 9.02 -11.61 15.85
CA LYS A 94 7.81 -10.79 16.07
C LYS A 94 7.84 -10.10 17.43
N LYS A 95 8.23 -8.82 17.46
CA LYS A 95 8.20 -8.03 18.69
C LYS A 95 6.74 -7.83 19.09
N LYS A 96 6.41 -8.04 20.38
CA LYS A 96 5.16 -7.52 20.94
C LYS A 96 5.17 -6.00 20.73
N GLY A 97 4.21 -5.48 19.96
CA GLY A 97 4.27 -4.10 19.50
C GLY A 97 3.03 -3.64 18.74
N GLY A 98 2.90 -2.33 18.57
CA GLY A 98 1.80 -1.69 17.83
C GLY A 98 1.81 -2.02 16.32
N LYS A 99 0.79 -1.55 15.59
CA LYS A 99 0.54 -1.85 14.17
C LYS A 99 1.78 -1.64 13.28
N ILE A 100 2.50 -0.53 13.44
CA ILE A 100 3.72 -0.22 12.67
C ILE A 100 4.79 -1.30 12.84
N LYS A 101 5.04 -1.77 14.07
CA LYS A 101 6.05 -2.81 14.33
C LYS A 101 5.70 -4.12 13.63
N LYS A 102 4.41 -4.46 13.55
CA LYS A 102 3.94 -5.64 12.81
C LYS A 102 4.15 -5.50 11.29
N GLN A 103 3.92 -4.31 10.74
CA GLN A 103 4.19 -4.06 9.33
C GLN A 103 5.70 -4.14 9.01
N LYS A 104 6.56 -3.50 9.80
CA LYS A 104 8.01 -3.60 9.63
C LYS A 104 8.46 -5.07 9.63
N GLN A 105 7.87 -5.89 10.49
CA GLN A 105 8.13 -7.34 10.51
C GLN A 105 7.71 -8.04 9.20
N ILE A 106 6.57 -7.69 8.59
CA ILE A 106 6.14 -8.29 7.31
C ILE A 106 7.19 -8.01 6.22
N SER A 107 7.73 -6.80 6.16
CA SER A 107 8.81 -6.45 5.23
C SER A 107 10.09 -7.27 5.51
N PHE A 108 10.46 -7.45 6.77
CA PHE A 108 11.64 -8.27 7.11
C PHE A 108 11.48 -9.75 6.78
N ASP A 109 10.31 -10.31 7.11
CA ASP A 109 9.98 -11.71 6.84
C ASP A 109 9.98 -11.95 5.31
N PHE A 110 9.31 -11.08 4.55
CA PHE A 110 9.31 -11.13 3.09
C PHE A 110 10.71 -11.06 2.49
N ALA A 111 11.54 -10.09 2.93
CA ALA A 111 12.92 -9.98 2.45
C ALA A 111 13.72 -11.26 2.76
N GLY A 112 13.61 -11.80 3.97
CA GLY A 112 14.31 -13.02 4.36
C GLY A 112 13.87 -14.27 3.59
N GLU A 113 12.59 -14.38 3.24
CA GLU A 113 12.01 -15.50 2.47
C GLU A 113 12.36 -15.44 0.98
N ASN A 114 12.63 -14.25 0.45
CA ASN A 114 12.89 -14.01 -0.97
C ASN A 114 14.37 -13.78 -1.28
N LEU A 115 15.30 -14.08 -0.36
CA LEU A 115 16.74 -14.01 -0.61
C LEU A 115 17.32 -15.38 -1.00
N SER A 116 18.20 -15.37 -1.99
CA SER A 116 19.02 -16.52 -2.37
C SER A 116 20.13 -16.78 -1.34
N GLU A 117 20.61 -18.03 -1.27
CA GLU A 117 21.74 -18.39 -0.38
C GLU A 117 23.03 -17.63 -0.72
N THR A 118 23.21 -17.23 -1.98
CA THR A 118 24.33 -16.41 -2.44
C THR A 118 24.22 -14.99 -1.89
N SER A 119 23.04 -14.37 -1.95
CA SER A 119 22.79 -13.04 -1.41
C SER A 119 22.91 -13.01 0.11
N ILE A 120 22.39 -14.02 0.80
CA ILE A 120 22.54 -14.16 2.26
C ILE A 120 24.02 -14.25 2.65
N ARG A 121 24.82 -15.07 1.93
CA ARG A 121 26.26 -15.19 2.19
C ARG A 121 27.00 -13.87 1.95
N PHE A 122 26.66 -13.16 0.89
CA PHE A 122 27.24 -11.84 0.62
C PHE A 122 26.91 -10.86 1.75
N LEU A 123 25.64 -10.71 2.13
CA LEU A 123 25.25 -9.81 3.23
C LEU A 123 25.94 -10.17 4.55
N CYS A 124 26.04 -11.47 4.88
CA CYS A 124 26.77 -11.93 6.07
C CYS A 124 28.28 -11.65 6.04
N SER A 125 28.86 -11.36 4.86
CA SER A 125 30.27 -11.04 4.70
C SER A 125 30.59 -9.55 4.84
N LEU A 126 29.57 -8.68 4.81
CA LEU A 126 29.74 -7.23 4.89
C LEU A 126 30.09 -6.78 6.31
N ASP A 127 31.06 -5.89 6.40
CA ASP A 127 31.43 -5.21 7.64
C ASP A 127 30.42 -4.09 7.98
N ARG A 128 30.36 -3.70 9.26
CA ARG A 128 29.51 -2.60 9.76
C ARG A 128 30.10 -1.22 9.49
N GLU A 129 31.41 -1.16 9.40
CA GLU A 129 32.15 0.04 9.04
C GLU A 129 33.20 -0.31 7.99
N MET A 130 33.54 0.68 7.17
CA MET A 130 34.61 0.57 6.20
C MET A 130 35.47 1.83 6.24
N ARG A 131 36.78 1.65 6.32
CA ARG A 131 37.76 2.73 6.24
C ARG A 131 38.41 2.73 4.87
N ILE A 132 38.46 3.88 4.22
CA ILE A 132 39.01 4.04 2.88
C ILE A 132 40.00 5.20 2.90
N ARG A 133 41.13 5.06 2.20
CA ARG A 133 42.08 6.14 1.97
C ARG A 133 42.09 6.49 0.48
N ILE A 134 41.81 7.75 0.17
CA ILE A 134 41.79 8.30 -1.20
C ILE A 134 42.80 9.45 -1.22
N GLY A 135 43.97 9.22 -1.83
CA GLY A 135 45.07 10.19 -1.78
C GLY A 135 45.54 10.47 -0.35
N ASP A 136 45.46 11.72 0.07
CA ASP A 136 45.81 12.17 1.42
C ASP A 136 44.64 12.10 2.42
N LYS A 137 43.40 11.98 1.92
CA LYS A 137 42.18 11.93 2.74
C LYS A 137 41.82 10.53 3.20
N SER A 138 41.36 10.47 4.44
CA SER A 138 40.79 9.30 5.08
C SER A 138 39.27 9.41 5.17
N LEU A 139 38.59 8.31 4.90
CA LEU A 139 37.15 8.22 4.86
C LEU A 139 36.68 7.08 5.77
N LEU A 140 35.64 7.35 6.56
CA LEU A 140 34.88 6.38 7.32
C LEU A 140 33.49 6.26 6.72
N MET A 141 33.06 5.05 6.39
CA MET A 141 31.70 4.74 5.98
C MET A 141 31.03 3.90 7.07
N VAL A 142 29.93 4.40 7.60
CA VAL A 142 29.07 3.75 8.62
C VAL A 142 27.61 3.99 8.26
N HIS A 143 26.68 3.14 8.70
CA HIS A 143 25.27 3.32 8.32
C HIS A 143 24.59 4.43 9.13
N GLY A 144 24.71 4.39 10.47
CA GLY A 144 24.16 5.39 11.39
C GLY A 144 25.15 6.53 11.67
N SER A 145 25.63 6.61 12.91
CA SER A 145 26.73 7.49 13.34
C SER A 145 28.00 6.68 13.62
N PRO A 146 29.18 7.34 13.74
CA PRO A 146 30.42 6.69 14.17
C PRO A 146 30.32 5.91 15.50
N GLU A 147 29.35 6.23 16.37
CA GLU A 147 29.17 5.56 17.67
C GLU A 147 27.97 4.62 17.73
N SER A 148 27.04 4.70 16.77
CA SER A 148 25.77 3.98 16.84
C SER A 148 25.18 3.64 15.47
N GLU A 149 24.80 2.38 15.28
CA GLU A 149 24.12 1.89 14.06
C GLU A 149 22.69 2.43 13.88
N GLU A 150 22.08 2.97 14.93
CA GLU A 150 20.68 3.41 14.93
C GLU A 150 20.51 4.89 15.26
N GLU A 151 21.60 5.67 15.34
CA GLU A 151 21.51 7.12 15.53
C GLU A 151 21.30 7.82 14.18
N PRO A 152 20.16 8.48 13.94
CA PRO A 152 19.94 9.26 12.73
C PRO A 152 20.65 10.62 12.82
N LEU A 153 21.62 10.84 11.95
CA LEU A 153 22.19 12.16 11.73
C LEU A 153 21.42 12.86 10.60
N THR A 154 21.04 14.12 10.83
CA THR A 154 20.14 14.89 9.96
C THR A 154 20.75 16.26 9.66
N PRO A 155 20.22 17.05 8.69
CA PRO A 155 20.67 18.42 8.47
C PRO A 155 20.60 19.31 9.73
N SER A 156 19.67 18.99 10.64
CA SER A 156 19.42 19.68 11.91
C SER A 156 20.19 19.11 13.11
N THR A 157 21.04 18.10 12.92
CA THR A 157 21.90 17.61 14.02
C THR A 157 22.77 18.76 14.52
N SER A 158 22.85 18.88 15.85
CA SER A 158 23.56 19.97 16.50
C SER A 158 25.05 19.91 16.20
N GLU A 159 25.69 21.08 16.18
CA GLU A 159 27.13 21.17 15.92
C GLU A 159 27.93 20.49 17.03
N GLU A 160 27.47 20.58 18.28
CA GLU A 160 28.09 19.92 19.43
C GLU A 160 28.11 18.40 19.25
N ARG A 161 26.99 17.80 18.79
CA ARG A 161 26.95 16.36 18.56
C ARG A 161 27.84 15.94 17.39
N LEU A 162 27.90 16.73 16.33
CA LEU A 162 28.81 16.47 15.21
C LEU A 162 30.28 16.62 15.61
N SER A 163 30.61 17.56 16.52
CA SER A 163 31.95 17.75 17.09
C SER A 163 32.38 16.53 17.91
N GLU A 164 31.50 16.01 18.78
CA GLU A 164 31.73 14.76 19.51
C GLU A 164 32.06 13.61 18.55
N LEU A 165 31.22 13.42 17.51
CA LEU A 165 31.41 12.38 16.51
C LEU A 165 32.67 12.57 15.67
N ALA A 166 33.05 13.82 15.35
CA ALA A 166 34.28 14.14 14.63
C ALA A 166 35.52 13.71 15.42
N SER A 167 35.49 13.89 16.74
CA SER A 167 36.60 13.52 17.64
C SER A 167 36.89 12.01 17.67
N VAL A 168 35.86 11.18 17.45
CA VAL A 168 35.98 9.71 17.49
C VAL A 168 36.04 9.05 16.11
N ALA A 169 35.63 9.75 15.04
CA ALA A 169 35.59 9.19 13.69
C ALA A 169 36.98 8.74 13.20
N GLY A 170 38.02 9.50 13.53
CA GLY A 170 39.38 9.24 13.05
C GLY A 170 39.47 9.24 11.52
N ALA A 171 38.72 10.13 10.86
CA ALA A 171 38.66 10.27 9.41
C ALA A 171 38.41 11.73 9.01
N ASP A 172 38.84 12.14 7.82
CA ASP A 172 38.55 13.46 7.25
C ASP A 172 37.11 13.57 6.73
N ILE A 173 36.56 12.45 6.26
CA ILE A 173 35.23 12.36 5.65
C ILE A 173 34.46 11.21 6.31
N VAL A 174 33.20 11.44 6.68
CA VAL A 174 32.29 10.43 7.22
C VAL A 174 31.08 10.31 6.30
N ILE A 175 30.94 9.15 5.65
CA ILE A 175 29.76 8.79 4.85
C ILE A 175 28.77 8.04 5.74
N ILE A 176 27.51 8.46 5.69
CA ILE A 176 26.41 7.93 6.49
C ILE A 176 25.14 7.70 5.64
N GLY A 177 24.22 6.87 6.13
CA GLY A 177 22.88 6.64 5.58
C GLY A 177 21.80 6.90 6.65
N HIS A 178 20.86 5.98 6.80
CA HIS A 178 19.93 5.80 7.93
C HIS A 178 18.86 6.88 8.15
N SER A 179 19.18 8.16 8.02
CA SER A 179 18.21 9.26 8.17
C SER A 179 17.46 9.61 6.89
N HIS A 180 17.94 9.10 5.75
CA HIS A 180 17.37 9.30 4.41
C HIS A 180 17.37 10.77 3.94
N ARG A 181 18.09 11.67 4.62
CA ARG A 181 18.15 13.10 4.32
C ARG A 181 19.50 13.47 3.72
N GLN A 182 19.51 14.00 2.51
CA GLN A 182 20.72 14.56 1.90
C GLN A 182 21.25 15.73 2.73
N PHE A 183 22.53 15.66 3.11
CA PHE A 183 23.26 16.83 3.61
C PHE A 183 24.77 16.66 3.54
N LYS A 184 25.45 17.80 3.57
CA LYS A 184 26.87 17.93 3.86
C LYS A 184 27.03 18.93 5.02
N ARG A 185 27.78 18.55 6.05
CA ARG A 185 28.16 19.42 7.17
C ARG A 185 29.64 19.23 7.46
N GLU A 186 30.35 20.31 7.72
CA GLU A 186 31.75 20.28 8.13
C GLU A 186 31.84 20.81 9.56
N VAL A 187 32.45 20.02 10.46
CA VAL A 187 32.64 20.35 11.88
C VAL A 187 34.00 19.82 12.30
N ASP A 188 34.81 20.65 12.96
CA ASP A 188 36.16 20.32 13.43
C ASP A 188 37.07 19.68 12.36
N GLY A 189 36.95 20.13 11.11
CA GLY A 189 37.73 19.63 9.97
C GLY A 189 37.26 18.28 9.42
N VAL A 190 36.17 17.71 9.95
CA VAL A 190 35.55 16.47 9.46
C VAL A 190 34.31 16.80 8.64
N THR A 191 34.22 16.24 7.43
CA THR A 191 33.06 16.39 6.55
C THR A 191 32.11 15.21 6.68
N PHE A 192 30.91 15.45 7.20
CA PHE A 192 29.81 14.48 7.23
C PHE A 192 28.97 14.57 5.96
N ILE A 193 28.74 13.43 5.30
CA ILE A 193 27.99 13.34 4.04
C ILE A 193 26.92 12.26 4.19
N ASN A 194 25.67 12.65 3.94
CA ASN A 194 24.57 11.72 3.73
C ASN A 194 24.07 11.86 2.30
N PRO A 195 24.08 10.81 1.46
CA PRO A 195 23.64 10.87 0.06
C PRO A 195 22.10 10.91 -0.06
N GLY A 196 21.38 10.82 1.06
CA GLY A 196 19.94 10.58 1.11
C GLY A 196 19.63 9.11 0.86
N SER A 197 18.37 8.84 0.56
CA SER A 197 17.90 7.49 0.23
C SER A 197 17.66 7.30 -1.26
N VAL A 198 18.22 6.23 -1.81
CA VAL A 198 17.95 5.78 -3.18
C VAL A 198 16.49 5.36 -3.31
N GLY A 199 16.01 4.49 -2.41
CA GLY A 199 14.77 3.76 -2.62
C GLY A 199 13.59 4.15 -1.74
N ARG A 200 13.83 4.96 -0.70
CA ARG A 200 12.82 5.32 0.31
C ARG A 200 13.02 6.75 0.83
N PRO A 201 12.93 7.81 0.00
CA PRO A 201 12.99 9.17 0.50
C PRO A 201 11.83 9.45 1.49
N ASP A 202 12.14 10.13 2.60
CA ASP A 202 11.21 10.43 3.69
C ASP A 202 10.96 11.94 3.85
N ASP A 203 11.24 12.74 2.82
CA ASP A 203 11.14 14.20 2.82
C ASP A 203 9.92 14.77 2.06
N GLY A 204 9.04 13.90 1.57
CA GLY A 204 7.89 14.26 0.71
C GLY A 204 8.24 14.38 -0.77
N ASP A 205 9.53 14.24 -1.13
CA ASP A 205 10.00 14.23 -2.51
C ASP A 205 10.25 12.79 -2.93
N ARG A 206 9.49 12.29 -3.91
CA ARG A 206 9.55 10.87 -4.31
C ARG A 206 10.77 10.48 -5.13
N ARG A 207 11.64 11.44 -5.48
CA ARG A 207 12.81 11.21 -6.32
C ARG A 207 13.88 10.40 -5.59
N ALA A 208 14.59 9.55 -6.34
CA ALA A 208 15.72 8.79 -5.83
C ALA A 208 16.92 9.72 -5.59
N ASN A 209 17.58 9.57 -4.44
CA ASN A 209 18.68 10.43 -4.03
C ASN A 209 20.01 9.68 -4.07
N TYR A 210 21.07 10.33 -4.55
CA TYR A 210 22.44 9.88 -4.37
C TYR A 210 23.41 11.07 -4.41
N ALA A 211 24.70 10.82 -4.18
CA ALA A 211 25.73 11.85 -4.32
C ALA A 211 26.89 11.38 -5.19
N ILE A 212 27.61 12.32 -5.82
CA ILE A 212 28.89 12.07 -6.48
C ILE A 212 29.98 12.81 -5.74
N LEU A 213 31.00 12.07 -5.29
CA LEU A 213 32.23 12.60 -4.72
C LEU A 213 33.29 12.72 -5.83
N ASN A 214 33.77 13.94 -6.05
CA ASN A 214 34.97 14.17 -6.86
C ASN A 214 36.21 13.90 -5.99
N THR A 215 37.05 12.95 -6.37
CA THR A 215 38.19 12.51 -5.55
C THR A 215 39.39 13.45 -5.60
N ASN A 216 39.43 14.40 -6.54
CA ASN A 216 40.50 15.40 -6.63
C ASN A 216 40.18 16.63 -5.78
N SER A 217 38.94 17.12 -5.84
CA SER A 217 38.52 18.32 -5.09
C SER A 217 37.80 18.02 -3.78
N PHE A 218 37.41 16.76 -3.55
CA PHE A 218 36.53 16.33 -2.46
C PHE A 218 35.19 17.10 -2.42
N TYR A 219 34.80 17.65 -3.56
CA TYR A 219 33.49 18.27 -3.74
C TYR A 219 32.42 17.20 -3.93
N VAL A 220 31.21 17.46 -3.41
CA VAL A 220 30.09 16.53 -3.38
C VAL A 220 28.91 17.14 -4.11
N ASP A 221 28.45 16.46 -5.16
CA ASP A 221 27.25 16.80 -5.91
C ASP A 221 26.08 15.94 -5.45
N PHE A 222 25.05 16.55 -4.86
CA PHE A 222 23.79 15.87 -4.51
C PHE A 222 22.85 15.83 -5.70
N ILE A 223 22.35 14.65 -6.03
CA ILE A 223 21.52 14.41 -7.20
C ILE A 223 20.19 13.80 -6.75
N LYS A 224 19.10 14.28 -7.36
CA LYS A 224 17.74 13.76 -7.22
C LYS A 224 17.21 13.38 -8.60
N LEU A 225 16.70 12.16 -8.76
CA LEU A 225 16.23 11.63 -10.05
C LEU A 225 14.79 11.16 -9.97
N ASP A 226 13.99 11.52 -10.97
CA ASP A 226 12.72 10.83 -11.22
C ASP A 226 13.01 9.38 -11.64
N TYR A 227 12.19 8.45 -11.15
CA TYR A 227 12.19 7.04 -11.55
C TYR A 227 10.74 6.56 -11.66
N ASP A 228 10.53 5.33 -12.14
CA ASP A 228 9.20 4.71 -12.23
C ASP A 228 8.65 4.33 -10.85
N VAL A 229 8.16 5.34 -10.11
CA VAL A 229 7.59 5.18 -8.76
C VAL A 229 6.33 4.33 -8.81
N GLU A 230 5.51 4.54 -9.84
CA GLU A 230 4.29 3.78 -10.09
C GLU A 230 4.59 2.30 -10.33
N GLY A 231 5.57 1.98 -11.19
CA GLY A 231 6.04 0.62 -11.41
C GLY A 231 6.63 -0.03 -10.16
N ALA A 232 7.35 0.73 -9.33
CA ALA A 232 7.84 0.25 -8.03
C ALA A 232 6.69 -0.07 -7.07
N ALA A 233 5.68 0.80 -6.98
CA ALA A 233 4.49 0.59 -6.17
C ALA A 233 3.65 -0.60 -6.66
N ASP A 234 3.49 -0.77 -7.97
CA ASP A 234 2.80 -1.92 -8.56
C ASP A 234 3.56 -3.23 -8.32
N SER A 235 4.89 -3.19 -8.30
CA SER A 235 5.70 -4.36 -7.93
C SER A 235 5.48 -4.78 -6.48
N ILE A 236 5.36 -3.82 -5.54
CA ILE A 236 5.00 -4.09 -4.13
C ILE A 236 3.64 -4.79 -4.07
N ARG A 237 2.63 -4.28 -4.79
CA ARG A 237 1.29 -4.88 -4.84
C ARG A 237 1.30 -6.29 -5.43
N ALA A 238 2.05 -6.50 -6.52
CA ALA A 238 2.18 -7.80 -7.18
C ALA A 238 2.85 -8.85 -6.27
N SER A 239 3.72 -8.42 -5.36
CA SER A 239 4.36 -9.25 -4.33
C SER A 239 3.50 -9.44 -3.08
N TRP A 240 2.23 -9.01 -3.09
CA TRP A 240 1.28 -9.12 -1.97
C TRP A 240 1.77 -8.46 -0.68
N LEU A 241 2.69 -7.49 -0.81
CA LEU A 241 3.10 -6.68 0.30
C LEU A 241 2.00 -5.65 0.65
N PRO A 242 1.92 -5.24 1.93
CA PRO A 242 0.97 -4.25 2.39
C PRO A 242 0.90 -2.95 1.54
N GLU A 243 -0.32 -2.49 1.22
CA GLU A 243 -0.55 -1.29 0.39
C GLU A 243 0.10 -0.02 0.96
N ASN A 244 0.25 0.07 2.28
CA ASN A 244 0.93 1.20 2.90
C ASN A 244 2.40 1.31 2.47
N PHE A 245 3.08 0.23 2.07
CA PHE A 245 4.43 0.30 1.51
C PHE A 245 4.44 0.92 0.11
N ALA A 246 3.46 0.59 -0.73
CA ALA A 246 3.27 1.24 -2.02
C ALA A 246 2.95 2.73 -1.84
N GLN A 247 2.12 3.08 -0.84
CA GLN A 247 1.80 4.47 -0.53
C GLN A 247 2.99 5.27 0.00
N MET A 248 3.94 4.64 0.72
CA MET A 248 5.19 5.32 1.10
C MET A 248 5.94 5.82 -0.13
N LEU A 249 6.11 4.97 -1.14
CA LEU A 249 6.83 5.35 -2.38
C LEU A 249 6.08 6.42 -3.16
N LEU A 250 4.78 6.22 -3.38
CA LEU A 250 3.94 7.15 -4.16
C LEU A 250 3.89 8.55 -3.55
N ARG A 251 4.09 8.66 -2.24
CA ARG A 251 4.01 9.91 -1.49
C ARG A 251 5.38 10.45 -1.06
N GLY A 252 6.45 9.65 -1.12
CA GLY A 252 7.77 10.01 -0.62
C GLY A 252 7.80 10.25 0.89
N VAL A 253 7.05 9.48 1.68
CA VAL A 253 6.95 9.67 3.15
C VAL A 253 7.18 8.37 3.90
N SER A 254 7.56 8.52 5.18
CA SER A 254 7.80 7.40 6.09
C SER A 254 6.53 6.57 6.35
N LEU A 255 6.73 5.32 6.76
CA LEU A 255 5.64 4.43 7.19
C LEU A 255 4.83 5.02 8.35
N ASP A 256 5.52 5.65 9.30
CA ASP A 256 4.91 6.27 10.47
C ASP A 256 3.91 7.37 10.04
N THR A 257 4.28 8.21 9.06
CA THR A 257 3.40 9.23 8.47
C THR A 257 2.18 8.62 7.77
N ILE A 258 2.32 7.50 7.05
CA ILE A 258 1.16 6.80 6.45
C ILE A 258 0.16 6.39 7.52
N PHE A 259 0.63 5.83 8.63
CA PHE A 259 -0.23 5.39 9.73
C PHE A 259 -0.92 6.57 10.45
N GLU A 260 -0.21 7.67 10.69
CA GLU A 260 -0.80 8.87 11.29
C GLU A 260 -1.95 9.41 10.44
N ASP A 261 -1.79 9.43 9.11
CA ASP A 261 -2.85 9.84 8.18
C ASP A 261 -4.03 8.87 8.17
N GLU A 262 -3.77 7.56 8.22
CA GLU A 262 -4.82 6.54 8.31
C GLU A 262 -5.61 6.69 9.62
N GLU A 263 -4.95 6.86 10.75
CA GLU A 263 -5.61 7.09 12.04
C GLU A 263 -6.42 8.38 12.04
N ALA A 264 -5.89 9.46 11.44
CA ALA A 264 -6.61 10.71 11.28
C ALA A 264 -7.85 10.55 10.36
N LYS A 265 -7.74 9.75 9.30
CA LYS A 265 -8.87 9.41 8.41
C LYS A 265 -9.89 8.53 9.13
N MET A 266 -9.48 7.52 9.89
CA MET A 266 -10.39 6.67 10.67
C MET A 266 -11.17 7.48 11.72
N LYS A 267 -10.50 8.40 12.44
CA LYS A 267 -11.16 9.32 13.38
C LYS A 267 -12.18 10.24 12.69
N LYS A 268 -11.90 10.66 11.45
CA LYS A 268 -12.85 11.42 10.62
C LYS A 268 -13.98 10.53 10.09
N SER A 269 -13.69 9.27 9.79
CA SER A 269 -14.66 8.27 9.30
C SER A 269 -15.68 7.91 10.38
N GLY A 270 -15.27 7.70 11.63
CA GLY A 270 -16.21 7.38 12.72
C GLY A 270 -17.26 8.48 12.97
N LYS A 271 -16.90 9.76 12.76
CA LYS A 271 -17.87 10.86 12.77
C LYS A 271 -18.80 10.88 11.55
N LYS A 272 -18.33 10.40 10.39
CA LYS A 272 -19.17 10.25 9.18
C LYS A 272 -20.15 9.09 9.33
N GLU A 273 -19.71 7.98 9.93
CA GLU A 273 -20.51 6.77 10.17
C GLU A 273 -21.74 7.06 11.03
N GLU A 274 -21.57 7.78 12.15
CA GLU A 274 -22.69 8.24 13.00
C GLU A 274 -23.67 9.16 12.23
N GLY A 275 -23.17 9.90 11.23
CA GLY A 275 -23.99 10.70 10.33
C GLY A 275 -24.77 9.87 9.30
N TYR A 276 -24.17 8.78 8.81
CA TYR A 276 -24.81 7.88 7.85
C TYR A 276 -25.94 7.08 8.49
N GLU A 277 -25.76 6.54 9.70
CA GLU A 277 -26.82 5.79 10.40
C GLU A 277 -28.10 6.63 10.56
N LYS A 278 -27.97 7.89 10.98
CA LYS A 278 -29.12 8.81 11.12
C LYS A 278 -29.82 9.07 9.79
N ARG A 279 -29.05 9.23 8.69
CA ARG A 279 -29.61 9.41 7.34
C ARG A 279 -30.30 8.13 6.85
N VAL A 280 -29.72 6.96 7.12
CA VAL A 280 -30.32 5.67 6.76
C VAL A 280 -31.67 5.49 7.44
N GLU A 281 -31.79 5.80 8.73
CA GLU A 281 -33.08 5.68 9.42
C GLU A 281 -34.14 6.61 8.82
N GLN A 282 -33.78 7.86 8.53
CA GLN A 282 -34.67 8.78 7.82
C GLN A 282 -35.09 8.25 6.44
N ILE A 283 -34.17 7.63 5.70
CA ILE A 283 -34.47 7.04 4.39
C ILE A 283 -35.44 5.87 4.53
N ARG A 284 -35.29 5.02 5.56
CA ARG A 284 -36.22 3.91 5.83
C ARG A 284 -37.62 4.43 6.15
N GLU A 285 -37.75 5.49 6.93
CA GLU A 285 -39.06 6.12 7.21
C GLU A 285 -39.75 6.63 5.94
N ILE A 286 -39.00 7.28 5.04
CA ILE A 286 -39.54 7.76 3.76
C ILE A 286 -39.89 6.58 2.85
N ALA A 287 -39.02 5.56 2.77
CA ALA A 287 -39.21 4.39 1.92
C ALA A 287 -40.50 3.63 2.25
N ARG A 288 -40.87 3.52 3.53
CA ARG A 288 -42.13 2.87 3.99
C ARG A 288 -43.40 3.47 3.38
N LYS A 289 -43.36 4.72 2.88
CA LYS A 289 -44.50 5.35 2.19
C LYS A 289 -44.74 4.74 0.79
N TYR A 290 -43.71 4.13 0.21
CA TYR A 290 -43.67 3.69 -1.18
C TYR A 290 -43.44 2.20 -1.35
N ASP A 291 -42.74 1.57 -0.41
CA ASP A 291 -42.37 0.16 -0.47
C ASP A 291 -43.55 -0.73 -0.04
N PRO A 292 -44.11 -1.56 -0.95
CA PRO A 292 -45.19 -2.48 -0.59
C PRO A 292 -44.72 -3.66 0.24
N ASP A 293 -43.41 -3.95 0.28
CA ASP A 293 -42.84 -5.11 0.98
C ASP A 293 -41.50 -4.75 1.67
N PRO A 294 -41.58 -4.04 2.82
CA PRO A 294 -40.37 -3.64 3.55
C PRO A 294 -39.55 -4.81 4.10
N GLU A 295 -40.15 -5.97 4.34
CA GLU A 295 -39.46 -7.16 4.87
C GLU A 295 -38.51 -7.75 3.82
N HIS A 296 -38.95 -7.80 2.56
CA HIS A 296 -38.10 -8.14 1.43
C HIS A 296 -36.94 -7.13 1.29
N SER A 297 -37.23 -5.83 1.28
CA SER A 297 -36.19 -4.79 1.18
C SER A 297 -35.17 -4.87 2.31
N ASP A 298 -35.60 -5.17 3.53
CA ASP A 298 -34.70 -5.37 4.67
C ASP A 298 -33.83 -6.62 4.53
N THR A 299 -34.38 -7.70 3.98
CA THR A 299 -33.65 -8.93 3.68
C THR A 299 -32.59 -8.71 2.60
N VAL A 300 -32.96 -8.07 1.48
CA VAL A 300 -32.04 -7.69 0.41
C VAL A 300 -30.95 -6.77 0.92
N ARG A 301 -31.29 -5.77 1.75
CA ARG A 301 -30.32 -4.88 2.41
C ARG A 301 -29.31 -5.66 3.24
N ARG A 302 -29.77 -6.54 4.14
CA ARG A 302 -28.90 -7.36 4.98
C ARG A 302 -27.93 -8.18 4.13
N LEU A 303 -28.44 -8.93 3.16
CA LEU A 303 -27.62 -9.79 2.30
C LEU A 303 -26.63 -8.99 1.45
N ALA A 304 -27.04 -7.83 0.92
CA ALA A 304 -26.15 -6.97 0.12
C ALA A 304 -24.99 -6.41 0.96
N LEU A 305 -25.28 -5.95 2.19
CA LEU A 305 -24.25 -5.45 3.10
C LEU A 305 -23.32 -6.56 3.58
N GLU A 306 -23.86 -7.74 3.87
CA GLU A 306 -23.05 -8.89 4.24
C GLU A 306 -22.12 -9.33 3.10
N LEU A 307 -22.59 -9.30 1.84
CA LEU A 307 -21.75 -9.54 0.66
C LEU A 307 -20.65 -8.49 0.53
N PHE A 308 -20.98 -7.21 0.74
CA PHE A 308 -20.00 -6.12 0.71
C PHE A 308 -18.91 -6.33 1.77
N ASP A 309 -19.31 -6.57 3.01
CA ASP A 309 -18.37 -6.70 4.12
C ASP A 309 -17.44 -7.92 3.94
N LYS A 310 -17.99 -9.07 3.54
CA LYS A 310 -17.21 -10.31 3.31
C LYS A 310 -16.35 -10.30 2.05
N LEU A 311 -16.61 -9.40 1.10
CA LEU A 311 -15.85 -9.27 -0.16
C LEU A 311 -14.97 -8.02 -0.20
N SER A 312 -14.77 -7.35 0.93
CA SER A 312 -13.98 -6.12 1.05
C SER A 312 -12.59 -6.19 0.40
N ASP A 313 -11.90 -7.33 0.55
CA ASP A 313 -10.59 -7.59 -0.07
C ASP A 313 -10.62 -7.58 -1.60
N LEU A 314 -11.77 -7.86 -2.24
CA LEU A 314 -11.89 -7.88 -3.71
C LEU A 314 -12.24 -6.52 -4.32
N HIS A 315 -12.93 -5.64 -3.59
CA HIS A 315 -13.42 -4.39 -4.15
C HIS A 315 -12.79 -3.13 -3.55
N SER A 316 -12.18 -3.20 -2.37
CA SER A 316 -11.48 -2.09 -1.71
C SER A 316 -12.32 -0.80 -1.62
N LEU A 317 -13.63 -0.93 -1.38
CA LEU A 317 -14.56 0.19 -1.17
C LEU A 317 -14.77 0.41 0.33
N GLY A 318 -15.10 1.63 0.74
CA GLY A 318 -15.21 2.00 2.16
C GLY A 318 -16.62 2.33 2.61
N GLU A 319 -16.73 2.95 3.78
CA GLU A 319 -17.99 3.26 4.47
C GLU A 319 -18.98 4.10 3.65
N GLU A 320 -18.48 5.03 2.83
CA GLU A 320 -19.35 5.87 1.99
C GLU A 320 -20.04 5.04 0.88
N GLU A 321 -19.32 4.09 0.28
CA GLU A 321 -19.91 3.16 -0.68
C GLU A 321 -20.84 2.14 -0.02
N ARG A 322 -20.50 1.69 1.18
CA ARG A 322 -21.36 0.83 2.01
C ARG A 322 -22.68 1.54 2.32
N TYR A 323 -22.63 2.82 2.69
CA TYR A 323 -23.81 3.68 2.88
C TYR A 323 -24.66 3.79 1.61
N TRP A 324 -24.05 4.01 0.44
CA TRP A 324 -24.80 4.06 -0.83
C TRP A 324 -25.46 2.73 -1.18
N LEU A 325 -24.78 1.61 -0.90
CA LEU A 325 -25.33 0.28 -1.09
C LEU A 325 -26.55 0.05 -0.19
N GLU A 326 -26.43 0.41 1.09
CA GLU A 326 -27.53 0.31 2.05
C GLU A 326 -28.76 1.10 1.59
N CYS A 327 -28.56 2.37 1.24
CA CYS A 327 -29.62 3.23 0.73
C CYS A 327 -30.26 2.67 -0.54
N ALA A 328 -29.44 2.18 -1.47
CA ALA A 328 -29.94 1.63 -2.72
C ALA A 328 -30.73 0.32 -2.50
N ALA A 329 -30.34 -0.51 -1.54
CA ALA A 329 -31.07 -1.72 -1.19
C ALA A 329 -32.40 -1.41 -0.50
N ILE A 330 -32.47 -0.39 0.36
CA ILE A 330 -33.75 0.09 0.95
C ILE A 330 -34.70 0.60 -0.15
N LEU A 331 -34.15 1.22 -1.20
CA LEU A 331 -34.94 1.97 -2.19
C LEU A 331 -35.13 1.23 -3.52
N HIS A 332 -34.68 -0.02 -3.65
CA HIS A 332 -34.68 -0.70 -4.95
C HIS A 332 -36.09 -0.97 -5.48
N ASP A 333 -37.05 -1.23 -4.59
CA ASP A 333 -38.40 -1.67 -4.91
C ASP A 333 -39.53 -0.65 -4.63
N ILE A 334 -39.22 0.55 -4.13
CA ILE A 334 -40.19 1.64 -3.91
C ILE A 334 -41.01 2.02 -5.17
N GLY A 335 -40.48 1.70 -6.35
CA GLY A 335 -41.14 1.92 -7.64
C GLY A 335 -42.40 1.08 -7.84
N TRP A 336 -42.64 0.05 -7.03
CA TRP A 336 -43.88 -0.74 -7.05
C TRP A 336 -45.12 0.08 -6.67
N SER A 337 -44.96 1.15 -5.88
CA SER A 337 -46.03 2.15 -5.64
C SER A 337 -46.59 2.77 -6.94
N GLN A 338 -45.82 2.74 -8.03
CA GLN A 338 -46.19 3.23 -9.36
C GLN A 338 -46.62 2.10 -10.31
N GLY A 339 -46.78 0.89 -9.78
CA GLY A 339 -47.18 -0.32 -10.50
C GLY A 339 -46.02 -1.23 -10.93
N PRO A 340 -46.34 -2.47 -11.34
CA PRO A 340 -45.35 -3.53 -11.64
C PRO A 340 -44.46 -3.23 -12.85
N LYS A 341 -45.01 -2.51 -13.84
CA LYS A 341 -44.38 -2.38 -15.15
C LYS A 341 -43.17 -1.46 -15.08
N GLY A 342 -41.99 -2.06 -15.03
CA GLY A 342 -40.73 -1.32 -15.05
C GLY A 342 -40.41 -0.64 -13.73
N HIS A 343 -40.82 -1.24 -12.61
CA HIS A 343 -40.68 -0.69 -11.26
C HIS A 343 -39.25 -0.19 -10.95
N HIS A 344 -38.20 -0.93 -11.33
CA HIS A 344 -36.80 -0.48 -11.24
C HIS A 344 -36.50 0.90 -11.88
N LYS A 345 -37.21 1.29 -12.95
CA LYS A 345 -37.11 2.64 -13.53
C LYS A 345 -37.94 3.67 -12.75
N SER A 346 -39.05 3.24 -12.16
CA SER A 346 -39.86 4.06 -11.26
C SER A 346 -39.12 4.35 -9.95
N SER A 347 -38.43 3.36 -9.37
CA SER A 347 -37.55 3.55 -8.20
C SER A 347 -36.46 4.59 -8.48
N LEU A 348 -35.78 4.49 -9.63
CA LEU A 348 -34.84 5.55 -10.07
C LEU A 348 -35.51 6.92 -10.09
N LYS A 349 -36.69 7.04 -10.72
CA LYS A 349 -37.40 8.33 -10.82
C LYS A 349 -37.78 8.88 -9.45
N LEU A 350 -38.22 8.04 -8.52
CA LEU A 350 -38.53 8.45 -7.14
C LEU A 350 -37.26 8.94 -6.43
N ILE A 351 -36.16 8.18 -6.48
CA ILE A 351 -34.88 8.56 -5.86
C ILE A 351 -34.35 9.90 -6.42
N LEU A 352 -34.51 10.14 -7.72
CA LEU A 352 -34.04 11.39 -8.34
C LEU A 352 -34.91 12.61 -7.98
N ASN A 353 -36.21 12.44 -7.77
CA ASN A 353 -37.16 13.56 -7.70
C ASN A 353 -37.74 13.81 -6.29
N GLU A 354 -37.83 12.80 -5.44
CA GLU A 354 -38.40 12.93 -4.09
C GLU A 354 -37.49 13.78 -3.20
N GLN A 355 -37.97 14.96 -2.81
CA GLN A 355 -37.17 15.96 -2.09
C GLN A 355 -37.01 15.61 -0.61
N GLU A 356 -37.88 14.75 -0.06
CA GLU A 356 -37.75 14.31 1.34
C GLU A 356 -36.47 13.50 1.58
N PHE A 357 -35.95 12.80 0.57
CA PHE A 357 -34.71 12.04 0.74
C PHE A 357 -33.53 12.97 1.04
N PRO A 358 -32.74 12.70 2.10
CA PRO A 358 -31.63 13.54 2.52
C PRO A 358 -30.39 13.32 1.65
N PHE A 359 -30.53 13.28 0.33
CA PHE A 359 -29.45 13.05 -0.63
C PHE A 359 -29.01 14.34 -1.31
N THR A 360 -27.69 14.49 -1.45
CA THR A 360 -27.09 15.45 -2.40
C THR A 360 -27.45 15.09 -3.84
N SER A 361 -27.25 16.04 -4.76
CA SER A 361 -27.50 15.80 -6.19
C SER A 361 -26.69 14.61 -6.72
N ASP A 362 -25.42 14.46 -6.33
CA ASP A 362 -24.57 13.37 -6.79
C ASP A 362 -25.00 12.01 -6.21
N GLU A 363 -25.36 11.97 -4.93
CA GLU A 363 -25.85 10.75 -4.27
C GLU A 363 -27.13 10.23 -4.94
N ARG A 364 -28.04 11.12 -5.37
CA ARG A 364 -29.26 10.72 -6.09
C ARG A 364 -28.93 9.94 -7.36
N TYR A 365 -27.93 10.38 -8.14
CA TYR A 365 -27.51 9.67 -9.35
C TYR A 365 -26.79 8.36 -9.02
N LEU A 366 -25.96 8.32 -7.97
CA LEU A 366 -25.26 7.13 -7.52
C LEU A 366 -26.22 6.06 -7.00
N ILE A 367 -26.95 6.37 -5.92
CA ILE A 367 -27.89 5.48 -5.24
C ILE A 367 -29.01 5.07 -6.20
N GLY A 368 -29.56 6.03 -6.95
CA GLY A 368 -30.58 5.75 -7.97
C GLY A 368 -30.08 4.81 -9.06
N SER A 369 -28.83 4.95 -9.50
CA SER A 369 -28.24 4.01 -10.46
C SER A 369 -28.09 2.61 -9.87
N ILE A 370 -27.56 2.49 -8.65
CA ILE A 370 -27.37 1.21 -7.97
C ILE A 370 -28.71 0.49 -7.81
N ALA A 371 -29.72 1.19 -7.26
CA ALA A 371 -31.08 0.69 -7.06
C ALA A 371 -31.73 0.24 -8.38
N ARG A 372 -31.62 1.02 -9.47
CA ARG A 372 -32.20 0.68 -10.77
C ARG A 372 -31.64 -0.61 -11.37
N TYR A 373 -30.36 -0.90 -11.11
CA TYR A 373 -29.66 -2.01 -11.74
C TYR A 373 -29.81 -3.36 -11.01
N HIS A 374 -30.62 -3.42 -9.95
CA HIS A 374 -30.98 -4.68 -9.25
C HIS A 374 -31.62 -5.73 -10.18
N ARG A 375 -32.21 -5.32 -11.32
CA ARG A 375 -32.77 -6.25 -12.30
C ARG A 375 -32.61 -5.81 -13.74
N LYS A 376 -32.82 -6.77 -14.65
CA LYS A 376 -32.81 -6.58 -16.11
C LYS A 376 -31.46 -6.05 -16.60
N ALA A 377 -31.42 -4.91 -17.30
CA ALA A 377 -30.26 -4.45 -18.04
C ALA A 377 -29.08 -4.07 -17.12
N ASN A 378 -27.86 -4.42 -17.54
CA ASN A 378 -26.62 -3.97 -16.90
C ASN A 378 -26.33 -2.47 -17.12
N PRO A 379 -25.39 -1.87 -16.37
CA PRO A 379 -25.00 -0.48 -16.55
C PRO A 379 -24.46 -0.17 -17.96
N LYS A 380 -25.08 0.82 -18.63
CA LYS A 380 -24.74 1.25 -19.99
C LYS A 380 -24.61 2.77 -20.07
N ASN A 381 -23.64 3.25 -20.85
CA ASN A 381 -23.43 4.69 -21.07
C ASN A 381 -24.57 5.39 -21.83
N SER A 382 -25.50 4.63 -22.43
CA SER A 382 -26.73 5.18 -23.02
C SER A 382 -27.81 5.53 -21.98
N HIS A 383 -27.68 5.06 -20.74
CA HIS A 383 -28.61 5.42 -19.67
C HIS A 383 -28.16 6.74 -19.02
N PHE A 384 -28.94 7.82 -19.15
CA PHE A 384 -28.55 9.18 -18.77
C PHE A 384 -27.96 9.29 -17.35
N HIS A 385 -28.61 8.64 -16.37
CA HIS A 385 -28.21 8.70 -14.97
C HIS A 385 -26.84 8.05 -14.72
N PHE A 386 -26.50 6.99 -15.47
CA PHE A 386 -25.19 6.36 -15.41
C PHE A 386 -24.16 7.11 -16.25
N ALA A 387 -24.58 7.66 -17.39
CA ALA A 387 -23.73 8.45 -18.28
C ALA A 387 -23.14 9.67 -17.57
N ALA A 388 -23.95 10.33 -16.74
CA ALA A 388 -23.59 11.52 -15.95
C ALA A 388 -22.52 11.25 -14.87
N LEU A 389 -22.26 10.00 -14.49
CA LEU A 389 -21.28 9.66 -13.48
C LEU A 389 -19.84 9.71 -14.03
N SER A 390 -18.90 10.09 -13.16
CA SER A 390 -17.47 10.00 -13.45
C SER A 390 -17.03 8.54 -13.70
N PRO A 391 -15.92 8.28 -14.41
CA PRO A 391 -15.42 6.92 -14.62
C PRO A 391 -15.22 6.13 -13.33
N LYS A 392 -14.70 6.79 -12.27
CA LYS A 392 -14.53 6.19 -10.94
C LYS A 392 -15.88 5.78 -10.33
N ASN A 393 -16.88 6.66 -10.39
CA ASN A 393 -18.22 6.37 -9.85
C ASN A 393 -18.96 5.31 -10.69
N LYS A 394 -18.74 5.26 -12.01
CA LYS A 394 -19.25 4.18 -12.86
C LYS A 394 -18.70 2.82 -12.44
N ALA A 395 -17.42 2.74 -12.06
CA ALA A 395 -16.84 1.50 -11.53
C ALA A 395 -17.49 1.07 -10.21
N LYS A 396 -17.63 2.01 -9.26
CA LYS A 396 -18.31 1.76 -7.98
C LYS A 396 -19.75 1.27 -8.16
N VAL A 397 -20.55 1.95 -9.00
CA VAL A 397 -21.94 1.54 -9.28
C VAL A 397 -22.03 0.12 -9.83
N ARG A 398 -21.09 -0.30 -10.68
CA ARG A 398 -21.08 -1.68 -11.21
C ARG A 398 -20.86 -2.71 -10.10
N VAL A 399 -19.92 -2.46 -9.20
CA VAL A 399 -19.66 -3.32 -8.02
C VAL A 399 -20.90 -3.37 -7.14
N LEU A 400 -21.38 -2.22 -6.68
CA LEU A 400 -22.48 -2.14 -5.71
C LEU A 400 -23.80 -2.69 -6.28
N ALA A 401 -24.12 -2.39 -7.54
CA ALA A 401 -25.29 -2.95 -8.21
C ALA A 401 -25.19 -4.47 -8.35
N SER A 402 -23.99 -5.03 -8.49
CA SER A 402 -23.82 -6.48 -8.55
C SER A 402 -24.21 -7.13 -7.23
N PHE A 403 -23.90 -6.52 -6.08
CA PHE A 403 -24.27 -7.05 -4.77
C PHE A 403 -25.78 -7.02 -4.55
N ILE A 404 -26.46 -5.92 -4.90
CA ILE A 404 -27.94 -5.88 -4.82
C ILE A 404 -28.56 -6.95 -5.72
N ARG A 405 -28.06 -7.14 -6.96
CA ARG A 405 -28.57 -8.18 -7.87
C ARG A 405 -28.47 -9.59 -7.29
N ILE A 406 -27.36 -9.89 -6.60
CA ILE A 406 -27.21 -11.18 -5.94
C ILE A 406 -28.13 -11.28 -4.73
N ALA A 407 -28.19 -10.25 -3.87
CA ALA A 407 -29.05 -10.23 -2.70
C ALA A 407 -30.55 -10.38 -3.04
N ASP A 408 -31.05 -9.62 -4.02
CA ASP A 408 -32.40 -9.74 -4.60
C ASP A 408 -32.58 -11.07 -5.37
N GLY A 409 -31.49 -11.74 -5.76
CA GLY A 409 -31.54 -13.11 -6.27
C GLY A 409 -31.73 -14.15 -5.17
N LEU A 410 -31.08 -13.95 -4.02
CA LEU A 410 -31.12 -14.82 -2.84
C LEU A 410 -32.43 -14.70 -2.04
N ASP A 411 -33.24 -13.68 -2.29
CA ASP A 411 -34.57 -13.51 -1.69
C ASP A 411 -35.69 -13.41 -2.74
N ALA A 412 -35.58 -14.21 -3.81
CA ALA A 412 -36.50 -14.12 -4.95
C ALA A 412 -37.95 -14.51 -4.61
N SER A 413 -38.16 -15.32 -3.57
CA SER A 413 -39.47 -15.69 -3.03
C SER A 413 -40.07 -14.66 -2.06
N HIS A 414 -39.29 -13.64 -1.65
CA HIS A 414 -39.66 -12.68 -0.58
C HIS A 414 -39.96 -13.36 0.76
N SER A 415 -39.45 -14.58 0.98
CA SER A 415 -39.72 -15.39 2.17
C SER A 415 -38.51 -15.49 3.10
N ALA A 416 -37.45 -14.71 2.85
CA ALA A 416 -36.21 -14.69 3.65
C ALA A 416 -35.60 -16.08 3.87
N VAL A 417 -35.69 -16.94 2.85
CA VAL A 417 -35.25 -18.34 2.90
C VAL A 417 -33.76 -18.46 3.24
N VAL A 418 -32.94 -17.51 2.76
CA VAL A 418 -31.49 -17.46 3.07
C VAL A 418 -31.25 -16.74 4.39
N THR A 419 -31.03 -17.53 5.43
CA THR A 419 -30.83 -17.02 6.79
C THR A 419 -29.42 -16.51 7.04
N ASP A 420 -28.41 -17.14 6.44
CA ASP A 420 -26.98 -16.83 6.59
C ASP A 420 -26.20 -17.43 5.41
N PHE A 421 -24.95 -17.01 5.18
CA PHE A 421 -24.06 -17.67 4.23
C PHE A 421 -22.58 -17.53 4.61
N ASN A 422 -21.81 -18.59 4.32
CA ASN A 422 -20.36 -18.53 4.33
C ASN A 422 -19.81 -18.22 2.94
N LEU A 423 -18.61 -17.66 2.90
CA LEU A 423 -17.98 -17.24 1.66
C LEU A 423 -16.58 -17.85 1.54
N LYS A 424 -16.31 -18.44 0.38
CA LYS A 424 -14.97 -18.93 0.00
C LYS A 424 -14.51 -18.23 -1.27
N ILE A 425 -13.36 -17.57 -1.20
CA ILE A 425 -12.73 -16.88 -2.33
C ILE A 425 -11.59 -17.76 -2.86
N GLU A 426 -11.64 -18.06 -4.14
CA GLU A 426 -10.57 -18.76 -4.87
C GLU A 426 -10.06 -17.87 -6.02
N SER A 427 -9.03 -18.34 -6.74
CA SER A 427 -8.43 -17.57 -7.83
C SER A 427 -9.42 -17.30 -8.97
N ASP A 428 -10.30 -18.24 -9.29
CA ASP A 428 -11.25 -18.17 -10.40
C ASP A 428 -12.74 -18.19 -9.97
N SER A 429 -13.03 -18.37 -8.68
CA SER A 429 -14.39 -18.54 -8.18
C SER A 429 -14.65 -17.81 -6.85
N VAL A 430 -15.92 -17.47 -6.62
CA VAL A 430 -16.47 -17.09 -5.32
C VAL A 430 -17.61 -18.05 -5.04
N THR A 431 -17.51 -18.81 -3.94
CA THR A 431 -18.55 -19.75 -3.51
C THR A 431 -19.31 -19.18 -2.32
N LEU A 432 -20.64 -19.13 -2.44
CA LEU A 432 -21.57 -18.82 -1.35
C LEU A 432 -22.18 -20.13 -0.86
N ASP A 433 -21.84 -20.53 0.37
CA ASP A 433 -22.49 -21.62 1.08
C ASP A 433 -23.67 -21.05 1.89
N CYS A 434 -24.85 -21.01 1.28
CA CYS A 434 -26.07 -20.41 1.83
C CYS A 434 -26.83 -21.39 2.75
N PHE A 435 -27.10 -20.97 3.98
CA PHE A 435 -27.91 -21.68 4.95
C PHE A 435 -29.38 -21.31 4.80
N VAL A 436 -30.22 -22.31 4.54
CA VAL A 436 -31.63 -22.09 4.14
C VAL A 436 -32.62 -22.75 5.08
N SER A 437 -33.79 -22.11 5.23
CA SER A 437 -34.89 -22.58 6.07
C SER A 437 -36.00 -23.31 5.32
N ASP A 438 -36.05 -23.20 3.98
CA ASP A 438 -37.12 -23.74 3.14
C ASP A 438 -36.62 -24.03 1.70
N ASP A 439 -37.53 -24.35 0.78
CA ASP A 439 -37.28 -24.55 -0.65
C ASP A 439 -36.60 -23.33 -1.30
N THR A 440 -35.63 -23.61 -2.19
CA THR A 440 -34.77 -22.59 -2.83
C THR A 440 -34.92 -22.58 -4.36
N SER A 441 -36.01 -23.13 -4.89
CA SER A 441 -36.20 -23.29 -6.33
C SER A 441 -36.22 -21.93 -7.04
N LEU A 442 -36.90 -20.94 -6.44
CA LEU A 442 -37.01 -19.58 -6.99
C LEU A 442 -35.66 -18.83 -6.92
N GLU A 443 -34.96 -18.94 -5.79
CA GLU A 443 -33.65 -18.31 -5.56
C GLU A 443 -32.61 -18.88 -6.51
N SER A 444 -32.59 -20.20 -6.67
CA SER A 444 -31.70 -20.91 -7.59
C SER A 444 -31.88 -20.42 -9.03
N GLU A 445 -33.13 -20.34 -9.51
CA GLU A 445 -33.43 -19.86 -10.85
C GLU A 445 -33.09 -18.36 -11.01
N SER A 446 -33.36 -17.56 -9.98
CA SER A 446 -33.12 -16.12 -9.96
C SER A 446 -31.63 -15.79 -10.03
N ILE A 447 -30.80 -16.47 -9.24
CA ILE A 447 -29.34 -16.27 -9.21
C ILE A 447 -28.70 -16.56 -10.57
N LEU A 448 -29.12 -17.65 -11.24
CA LEU A 448 -28.61 -17.98 -12.58
C LEU A 448 -28.85 -16.85 -13.59
N LYS A 449 -29.95 -16.10 -13.44
CA LYS A 449 -30.30 -14.97 -14.30
C LYS A 449 -29.62 -13.65 -13.89
N LYS A 450 -29.17 -13.51 -12.63
CA LYS A 450 -28.71 -12.24 -12.05
C LYS A 450 -27.19 -12.15 -11.82
N LYS A 451 -26.46 -13.28 -11.87
CA LYS A 451 -25.01 -13.33 -11.56
C LYS A 451 -24.08 -12.70 -12.59
N ASP A 452 -24.57 -12.41 -13.78
CA ASP A 452 -23.78 -11.91 -14.91
C ASP A 452 -22.97 -10.65 -14.60
N LEU A 453 -23.58 -9.67 -13.92
CA LEU A 453 -22.91 -8.43 -13.55
C LEU A 453 -21.80 -8.70 -12.52
N PHE A 454 -22.07 -9.52 -11.51
CA PHE A 454 -21.08 -9.90 -10.48
C PHE A 454 -19.87 -10.56 -11.12
N GLU A 455 -20.07 -11.58 -11.95
CA GLU A 455 -18.98 -12.31 -12.60
C GLU A 455 -18.15 -11.39 -13.51
N SER A 456 -18.77 -10.43 -14.17
CA SER A 456 -18.06 -9.46 -15.02
C SER A 456 -17.19 -8.48 -14.23
N VAL A 457 -17.63 -8.07 -13.04
CA VAL A 457 -16.98 -7.02 -12.25
C VAL A 457 -15.92 -7.63 -11.33
N VAL A 458 -16.27 -8.71 -10.63
CA VAL A 458 -15.38 -9.43 -9.70
C VAL A 458 -14.37 -10.31 -10.47
N ARG A 459 -14.64 -10.58 -11.75
CA ARG A 459 -13.82 -11.41 -12.65
C ARG A 459 -13.59 -12.83 -12.12
N ARG A 460 -14.60 -13.37 -11.44
CA ARG A 460 -14.64 -14.73 -10.89
C ARG A 460 -16.03 -15.31 -11.09
N LYS A 461 -16.13 -16.62 -11.25
CA LYS A 461 -17.42 -17.31 -11.34
C LYS A 461 -18.12 -17.27 -9.97
N LEU A 462 -19.43 -17.04 -9.97
CA LEU A 462 -20.24 -17.16 -8.76
C LEU A 462 -20.84 -18.56 -8.70
N ILE A 463 -20.56 -19.26 -7.60
CA ILE A 463 -21.10 -20.57 -7.27
C ILE A 463 -21.94 -20.41 -6.02
N VAL A 464 -23.20 -20.88 -6.05
CA VAL A 464 -24.08 -20.87 -4.88
C VAL A 464 -24.42 -22.29 -4.52
N GLN A 465 -24.21 -22.64 -3.25
CA GLN A 465 -24.51 -23.94 -2.67
C GLN A 465 -25.55 -23.76 -1.57
N TRP A 466 -26.54 -24.65 -1.54
CA TRP A 466 -27.64 -24.59 -0.58
C TRP A 466 -27.44 -25.64 0.51
N ARG A 467 -27.49 -25.21 1.77
CA ARG A 467 -27.32 -26.06 2.95
C ARG A 467 -28.57 -25.96 3.81
N GLN A 468 -29.27 -27.07 4.04
CA GLN A 468 -30.33 -27.08 5.05
C GLN A 468 -29.71 -26.90 6.43
N LYS A 469 -30.33 -26.04 7.23
CA LYS A 469 -29.96 -25.87 8.63
C LYS A 469 -30.43 -27.13 9.38
N ASN A 470 -29.48 -27.92 9.87
CA ASN A 470 -29.77 -29.06 10.75
C ASN A 470 -30.44 -28.61 12.04
#